data_AF-A0A940TXD2-F1
#
_entry.id   AF-A0A940TXD2-F1
#
_cell.length_a   1.000
_cell.length_b   1.000
_cell.length_c   1.000
_cell.angle_alpha   90.00
_cell.angle_beta   90.00
_cell.angle_gamma   90.00
#
_symmetry.space_group_name_H-M   'P 1'
#
loop_
_entity.id
_entity.type
_entity.pdbx_description
1 polymer ?
#
loop_
_entity_poly.entity_id
_entity_poly.type
_entity_poly.pdbx_seq_one_letter_code
_entity_poly.pdbx_strand_id
1 'polypeptide(L)'
;MIKSQSMQDLRKKAGDALDQRVRAIMAGVGLTELRALMRGDPPTEKPNPRYKVHTTSFLFHIRPRYYEAGSTILTHTFRLGFLTSLFFFIEVITGLILMIYYTPSPEKAYTSMVNLLAGVPFGQFLRDMHRLGAEAMVIFTFLHMLRTFFTASYKKERSFTWLTGLVLLLITLVLSFSGYLLPWDQLAYWAVTIGTSMVEAAPLVGSQLNLLVRGAQDIGADGLLRFYLMHVVLLPLAAILVISIHYYKVSREHGISLPAKFEEGNVSPEAKKAAKTRLDFLPDLFTREIFWVGLGLLLVILTITVFGWHAALENPANPQLTPLDTEAPWYFLWLQGLLKLGDKTLMGIIIPTILAILLVLLPYIDRNPARSVYKRPVAVGIGVLGVAALIVLTYMGSPEYGIPTDPAARIVQDIAPMEGVGPLREVPFEQLQPGTYIVNETEAFNMCPDLPYGCPDLEQVFIEYSDAVNEASASGDLPNAQAAMVIEAWQPGTLKKTTFRINWEEEGQPFIYSKDIFIHVYRNPASER
;
A
#
# COMPACT_ATOMS: atom_id res chain seq x y z
N MET A 1 45.18 38.17 10.09
CA MET A 1 44.33 38.36 11.29
C MET A 1 42.89 38.79 10.97
N ILE A 2 42.65 39.68 10.01
CA ILE A 2 41.29 40.23 9.71
C ILE A 2 40.32 39.18 9.11
N LYS A 3 40.79 38.21 8.31
CA LYS A 3 39.93 37.13 7.75
C LYS A 3 39.42 36.13 8.81
N SER A 4 40.13 35.90 9.92
CA SER A 4 39.70 34.91 10.93
C SER A 4 38.63 35.47 11.87
N GLN A 5 38.68 36.78 12.20
CA GLN A 5 37.64 37.44 12.98
C GLN A 5 36.31 37.49 12.22
N SER A 6 36.33 37.77 10.91
CA SER A 6 35.14 37.74 10.05
C SER A 6 34.47 36.35 10.01
N MET A 7 35.26 35.28 9.92
CA MET A 7 34.74 33.90 9.93
C MET A 7 34.20 33.48 11.30
N GLN A 8 34.81 33.94 12.39
CA GLN A 8 34.30 33.70 13.75
C GLN A 8 32.97 34.44 13.99
N ASP A 9 32.86 35.69 13.54
CA ASP A 9 31.62 36.46 13.62
C ASP A 9 30.50 35.86 12.75
N LEU A 10 30.82 35.38 11.55
CA LEU A 10 29.88 34.64 10.71
C LEU A 10 29.40 33.34 11.39
N ARG A 11 30.32 32.56 11.97
CA ARG A 11 29.96 31.35 12.73
C ARG A 11 29.10 31.66 13.95
N LYS A 12 29.40 32.75 14.67
CA LYS A 12 28.62 33.20 15.83
C LYS A 12 27.22 33.64 15.40
N LYS A 13 27.10 34.49 14.38
CA LYS A 13 25.80 34.92 13.82
C LYS A 13 24.98 33.74 13.30
N ALA A 14 25.61 32.78 12.62
CA ALA A 14 24.94 31.57 12.17
C ALA A 14 24.49 30.70 13.35
N GLY A 15 25.31 30.58 14.40
CA GLY A 15 24.97 29.88 15.64
C GLY A 15 23.79 30.53 16.37
N ASP A 16 23.80 31.86 16.50
CA ASP A 16 22.72 32.63 17.13
C ASP A 16 21.41 32.54 16.32
N ALA A 17 21.49 32.60 14.99
CA ALA A 17 20.33 32.43 14.10
C ALA A 17 19.75 31.01 14.18
N LEU A 18 20.61 29.99 14.25
CA LEU A 18 20.21 28.60 14.45
C LEU A 18 19.55 28.42 15.82
N ASP A 19 20.16 28.94 16.89
CA ASP A 19 19.62 28.90 18.25
C ASP A 19 18.24 29.56 18.31
N GLN A 20 18.07 30.73 17.68
CA GLN A 20 16.79 31.43 17.62
C GLN A 20 15.71 30.61 16.87
N ARG A 21 16.08 29.95 15.77
CA ARG A 21 15.15 29.05 15.04
C ARG A 21 14.78 27.82 15.88
N VAL A 22 15.74 27.21 16.55
CA VAL A 22 15.51 26.08 17.46
C VAL A 22 14.59 26.51 18.60
N ARG A 23 14.81 27.68 19.20
CA ARG A 23 13.92 28.25 20.23
C ARG A 23 12.51 28.47 19.69
N ALA A 24 12.34 28.93 18.46
CA ALA A 24 11.02 29.11 17.86
C ALA A 24 10.27 27.78 17.71
N ILE A 25 10.96 26.70 17.30
CA ILE A 25 10.37 25.37 17.10
C ILE A 25 10.13 24.67 18.46
N MET A 26 11.13 24.71 19.34
CA MET A 26 11.24 23.94 20.59
C MET A 26 10.78 24.73 21.83
N ALA A 27 9.83 25.64 21.69
CA ALA A 27 9.18 26.31 22.82
C ALA A 27 10.09 27.18 23.71
N GLY A 28 11.07 27.84 23.10
CA GLY A 28 12.00 28.72 23.79
C GLY A 28 13.26 28.02 24.30
N VAL A 29 13.37 26.69 24.15
CA VAL A 29 14.58 25.91 24.48
C VAL A 29 15.65 26.13 23.41
N GLY A 30 16.82 26.63 23.81
CA GLY A 30 17.97 26.83 22.92
C GLY A 30 18.61 25.51 22.50
N LEU A 31 19.51 25.55 21.51
CA LEU A 31 20.21 24.37 21.00
C LEU A 31 21.11 23.73 22.07
N THR A 32 21.77 24.53 22.91
CA THR A 32 22.62 24.06 24.02
C THR A 32 21.78 23.38 25.10
N GLU A 33 20.67 24.03 25.48
CA GLU A 33 19.73 23.50 26.45
C GLU A 33 19.04 22.23 25.95
N LEU A 34 18.67 22.17 24.66
CA LEU A 34 18.12 20.97 24.04
C LEU A 34 19.11 19.81 24.11
N ARG A 35 20.40 20.03 23.85
CA ARG A 35 21.44 19.00 24.04
C ARG A 35 21.55 18.55 25.49
N ALA A 36 21.51 19.48 26.44
CA ALA A 36 21.56 19.17 27.86
C ALA A 36 20.37 18.28 28.28
N LEU A 37 19.15 18.69 27.89
CA LEU A 37 17.93 17.92 28.13
C LEU A 37 17.98 16.53 27.47
N MET A 38 18.49 16.43 26.24
CA MET A 38 18.66 15.14 25.55
C MET A 38 19.67 14.21 26.24
N ARG A 39 20.60 14.74 27.03
CA ARG A 39 21.53 13.97 27.87
C ARG A 39 20.96 13.63 29.25
N GLY A 40 19.79 14.17 29.60
CA GLY A 40 19.20 14.04 30.93
C GLY A 40 19.81 15.00 31.96
N ASP A 41 20.55 16.02 31.52
CA ASP A 41 21.10 17.04 32.41
C ASP A 41 19.95 17.90 32.98
N PRO A 42 20.05 18.39 34.23
CA PRO A 42 19.07 19.32 34.78
C PRO A 42 19.03 20.60 33.94
N PRO A 43 17.83 21.18 33.72
CA PRO A 43 17.69 22.35 32.86
C PRO A 43 18.51 23.52 33.40
N THR A 44 19.35 24.12 32.55
CA THR A 44 20.27 25.20 32.95
C THR A 44 19.69 26.58 32.65
N GLU A 45 18.74 26.67 31.71
CA GLU A 45 18.02 27.88 31.38
C GLU A 45 16.61 27.89 32.00
N LYS A 46 16.24 28.98 32.69
CA LYS A 46 14.83 29.20 33.04
C LYS A 46 14.05 29.47 31.75
N PRO A 47 12.91 28.79 31.50
CA PRO A 47 12.08 29.04 30.33
C PRO A 47 11.78 30.54 30.23
N ASN A 48 12.16 31.18 29.13
CA ASN A 48 11.99 32.61 28.98
C ASN A 48 10.47 32.95 29.13
N PRO A 49 10.08 33.82 30.08
CA PRO A 49 8.68 34.10 30.38
C PRO A 49 7.89 34.72 29.21
N ARG A 50 8.57 35.27 28.17
CA ARG A 50 7.92 35.67 26.90
C ARG A 50 7.47 34.48 26.06
N TYR A 51 8.16 33.34 26.13
CA TYR A 51 7.73 32.07 25.56
C TYR A 51 6.85 31.37 26.59
N LYS A 52 5.63 31.88 26.80
CA LYS A 52 4.61 31.05 27.45
C LYS A 52 4.51 29.76 26.63
N VAL A 53 4.68 28.62 27.28
CA VAL A 53 4.58 27.24 26.73
C VAL A 53 3.22 26.95 26.05
N HIS A 54 2.37 27.96 25.91
CA HIS A 54 0.97 27.89 25.54
C HIS A 54 0.63 28.73 24.30
N THR A 55 1.54 29.53 23.72
CA THR A 55 1.18 30.39 22.58
C THR A 55 2.19 30.50 21.44
N THR A 56 3.44 30.01 21.55
CA THR A 56 4.45 30.23 20.49
C THR A 56 5.23 29.00 20.00
N SER A 57 5.09 27.81 20.61
CA SER A 57 5.75 26.60 20.13
C SER A 57 4.89 25.84 19.13
N PHE A 58 5.27 25.82 17.86
CA PHE A 58 4.63 24.99 16.83
C PHE A 58 4.54 23.51 17.25
N LEU A 59 5.62 22.97 17.81
CA LEU A 59 5.72 21.56 18.19
C LEU A 59 4.67 21.17 19.24
N PHE A 60 4.49 21.97 20.30
CA PHE A 60 3.49 21.68 21.32
C PHE A 60 2.06 22.04 20.91
N HIS A 61 1.83 22.73 19.79
CA HIS A 61 0.49 22.85 19.23
C HIS A 61 0.03 21.53 18.58
N ILE A 62 0.97 20.78 17.99
CA ILE A 62 0.68 19.53 17.28
C ILE A 62 0.86 18.29 18.18
N ARG A 63 1.83 18.31 19.09
CA ARG A 63 2.18 17.17 19.94
C ARG A 63 1.71 17.35 21.40
N PRO A 64 1.34 16.24 22.07
CA PRO A 64 1.04 16.29 23.50
C PRO A 64 2.27 16.69 24.30
N ARG A 65 2.03 17.33 25.44
CA ARG A 65 3.10 17.70 26.38
C ARG A 65 3.66 16.52 27.13
N TYR A 66 2.83 15.51 27.36
CA TYR A 66 3.18 14.30 28.07
C TYR A 66 2.21 13.18 27.70
N TYR A 67 2.62 11.95 27.99
CA TYR A 67 1.74 10.79 28.04
C TYR A 67 1.86 10.12 29.40
N GLU A 68 0.84 9.36 29.79
CA GLU A 68 0.97 8.45 30.94
C GLU A 68 1.90 7.28 30.57
N ALA A 69 2.86 6.94 31.42
CA ALA A 69 3.88 5.94 31.14
C ALA A 69 3.31 4.59 30.65
N GLY A 70 2.19 4.14 31.23
CA GLY A 70 1.52 2.90 30.84
C GLY A 70 0.94 2.92 29.42
N SER A 71 0.58 4.10 28.89
CA SER A 71 0.11 4.25 27.51
C SER A 71 1.25 4.12 26.48
N THR A 72 2.50 4.27 26.93
CA THR A 72 3.70 4.26 26.08
C THR A 72 4.29 2.87 25.88
N ILE A 73 3.71 1.86 26.55
CA ILE A 73 4.12 0.45 26.44
C ILE A 73 3.94 -0.01 24.99
N LEU A 74 5.02 -0.59 24.43
CA LEU A 74 5.04 -1.00 23.03
C LEU A 74 3.94 -2.01 22.71
N THR A 75 3.80 -3.06 23.52
CA THR A 75 2.79 -4.12 23.30
C THR A 75 1.34 -3.64 23.42
N HIS A 76 1.12 -2.46 24.01
CA HIS A 76 -0.23 -1.90 24.12
C HIS A 76 -0.63 -1.10 22.89
N THR A 77 0.31 -0.33 22.32
CA THR A 77 -0.02 0.58 21.22
C THR A 77 0.56 0.19 19.88
N PHE A 78 1.65 -0.59 19.89
CA PHE A 78 2.57 -0.87 18.79
C PHE A 78 3.01 0.38 18.01
N ARG A 79 2.82 1.57 18.60
CA ARG A 79 2.97 2.87 17.95
C ARG A 79 2.22 3.01 16.61
N LEU A 80 1.19 2.20 16.37
CA LEU A 80 0.50 2.11 15.07
C LEU A 80 -0.08 3.44 14.58
N GLY A 81 -0.70 4.22 15.46
CA GLY A 81 -1.24 5.54 15.08
C GLY A 81 -0.14 6.58 14.76
N PHE A 82 1.00 6.49 15.45
CA PHE A 82 2.16 7.32 15.13
C PHE A 82 2.79 6.89 13.80
N LEU A 83 2.98 5.58 13.58
CA LEU A 83 3.52 5.06 12.32
C LEU A 83 2.61 5.39 11.14
N THR A 84 1.29 5.27 11.29
CA THR A 84 0.31 5.71 10.27
C THR A 84 0.52 7.17 9.88
N SER A 85 0.67 8.05 10.87
CA SER A 85 0.89 9.48 10.61
C SER A 85 2.27 9.75 10.03
N LEU A 86 3.30 9.01 10.46
CA LEU A 86 4.65 9.09 9.88
C LEU A 86 4.61 8.76 8.38
N PHE A 87 3.98 7.65 8.00
CA PHE A 87 3.87 7.27 6.60
C PHE A 87 3.04 8.28 5.80
N PHE A 88 1.95 8.82 6.36
CA PHE A 88 1.25 9.94 5.73
C PHE A 88 2.16 11.13 5.41
N PHE A 89 3.04 11.54 6.33
CA PHE A 89 3.98 12.63 6.06
C PHE A 89 5.07 12.24 5.05
N ILE A 90 5.53 10.98 5.06
CA ILE A 90 6.43 10.47 4.03
C ILE A 90 5.75 10.58 2.66
N GLU A 91 4.51 10.09 2.53
CA GLU A 91 3.71 10.14 1.30
C GLU A 91 3.50 11.57 0.80
N VAL A 92 3.21 12.52 1.69
CA VAL A 92 3.08 13.93 1.30
C VAL A 92 4.40 14.46 0.74
N ILE A 93 5.55 14.17 1.39
CA ILE A 93 6.85 14.66 0.93
C ILE A 93 7.24 14.02 -0.39
N THR A 94 7.16 12.69 -0.50
CA THR A 94 7.53 11.96 -1.72
C THR A 94 6.58 12.31 -2.86
N GLY A 95 5.28 12.41 -2.60
CA GLY A 95 4.26 12.79 -3.58
C GLY A 95 4.46 14.21 -4.14
N LEU A 96 4.79 15.19 -3.29
CA LEU A 96 5.10 16.55 -3.73
C LEU A 96 6.30 16.61 -4.69
N ILE A 97 7.31 15.75 -4.47
CA ILE A 97 8.48 15.67 -5.35
C ILE A 97 8.11 14.96 -6.66
N LEU A 98 7.39 13.82 -6.59
CA LEU A 98 6.95 13.06 -7.76
C LEU A 98 6.06 13.90 -8.69
N MET A 99 5.22 14.76 -8.11
CA MET A 99 4.35 15.69 -8.83
C MET A 99 5.11 16.57 -9.85
N ILE A 100 6.36 16.93 -9.57
CA ILE A 100 7.18 17.79 -10.45
C ILE A 100 7.49 17.09 -11.79
N TYR A 101 7.53 15.75 -11.80
CA TYR A 101 7.91 14.94 -12.96
C TYR A 101 6.70 14.30 -13.67
N TYR A 102 5.49 14.47 -13.13
CA TYR A 102 4.30 13.80 -13.61
C TYR A 102 3.38 14.73 -14.42
N THR A 103 2.87 14.23 -15.55
CA THR A 103 1.85 14.92 -16.34
C THR A 103 0.54 14.11 -16.31
N PRO A 104 -0.56 14.65 -15.74
CA PRO A 104 -1.84 13.93 -15.60
C PRO A 104 -2.65 13.96 -16.91
N SER A 105 -2.13 13.38 -17.99
CA SER A 105 -2.89 13.12 -19.22
C SER A 105 -2.61 11.72 -19.76
N PRO A 106 -3.61 11.02 -20.32
CA PRO A 106 -3.43 9.64 -20.81
C PRO A 106 -2.28 9.47 -21.79
N GLU A 107 -2.00 10.49 -22.60
CA GLU A 107 -0.95 10.49 -23.62
C GLU A 107 0.46 10.56 -23.03
N LYS A 108 0.60 11.06 -21.78
CA LYS A 108 1.90 11.34 -21.16
C LYS A 108 2.11 10.68 -19.80
N ALA A 109 1.06 10.29 -19.08
CA ALA A 109 1.16 9.78 -17.71
C ALA A 109 2.10 8.57 -17.62
N TYR A 110 1.90 7.58 -18.50
CA TYR A 110 2.75 6.40 -18.57
C TYR A 110 4.20 6.75 -18.92
N THR A 111 4.41 7.57 -19.96
CA THR A 111 5.77 7.99 -20.36
C THR A 111 6.44 8.86 -19.30
N SER A 112 5.70 9.65 -18.51
CA SER A 112 6.21 10.35 -17.33
C SER A 112 6.74 9.36 -16.29
N MET A 113 6.08 8.23 -16.07
CA MET A 113 6.61 7.16 -15.20
C MET A 113 7.90 6.58 -15.77
N VAL A 114 7.92 6.19 -17.05
CA VAL A 114 9.15 5.65 -17.69
C VAL A 114 10.31 6.64 -17.60
N ASN A 115 10.07 7.93 -17.85
CA ASN A 115 11.08 8.97 -17.75
C ASN A 115 11.54 9.22 -16.30
N LEU A 116 10.64 9.09 -15.32
CA LEU A 116 11.01 9.13 -13.90
C LEU A 116 11.96 7.98 -13.56
N LEU A 117 11.66 6.77 -14.02
CA LEU A 117 12.48 5.59 -13.73
C LEU A 117 13.86 5.64 -14.41
N ALA A 118 13.90 6.05 -15.68
CA ALA A 118 15.13 6.01 -16.48
C ALA A 118 15.97 7.31 -16.43
N GLY A 119 15.31 8.46 -16.27
CA GLY A 119 15.93 9.77 -16.50
C GLY A 119 16.13 10.64 -15.27
N VAL A 120 15.46 10.34 -14.14
CA VAL A 120 15.55 11.15 -12.91
C VAL A 120 16.48 10.46 -11.91
N PRO A 121 17.53 11.13 -11.41
CA PRO A 121 18.38 10.58 -10.35
C PRO A 121 17.54 10.20 -9.12
N PHE A 122 17.67 8.95 -8.66
CA PHE A 122 16.85 8.38 -7.58
C PHE A 122 15.33 8.35 -7.87
N GLY A 123 14.90 8.48 -9.12
CA GLY A 123 13.49 8.47 -9.50
C GLY A 123 12.77 7.17 -9.14
N GLN A 124 13.37 6.01 -9.47
CA GLN A 124 12.89 4.69 -9.04
C GLN A 124 12.78 4.62 -7.51
N PHE A 125 13.85 4.95 -6.79
CA PHE A 125 13.88 4.92 -5.33
C PHE A 125 12.77 5.79 -4.70
N LEU A 126 12.54 6.99 -5.24
CA LEU A 126 11.47 7.87 -4.77
C LEU A 126 10.08 7.29 -5.02
N ARG A 127 9.87 6.68 -6.19
CA ARG A 127 8.60 6.00 -6.54
C ARG A 127 8.38 4.79 -5.63
N ASP A 128 9.41 3.98 -5.39
CA ASP A 128 9.34 2.83 -4.50
C ASP A 128 9.04 3.25 -3.06
N MET A 129 9.68 4.31 -2.57
CA MET A 129 9.37 4.87 -1.25
C MET A 129 7.91 5.32 -1.13
N HIS A 130 7.36 5.97 -2.15
CA HIS A 130 5.95 6.40 -2.17
C HIS A 130 5.00 5.19 -2.24
N ARG A 131 5.29 4.22 -3.11
CA ARG A 131 4.47 3.01 -3.22
C ARG A 131 4.49 2.19 -1.92
N LEU A 132 5.68 1.92 -1.36
CA LEU A 132 5.84 1.16 -0.13
C LEU A 132 5.30 1.93 1.09
N GLY A 133 5.46 3.25 1.11
CA GLY A 133 4.93 4.11 2.17
C GLY A 133 3.40 4.12 2.19
N ALA A 134 2.75 4.13 1.02
CA ALA A 134 1.31 3.94 0.90
C ALA A 134 0.86 2.57 1.43
N GLU A 135 1.58 1.49 1.08
CA GLU A 135 1.25 0.14 1.59
C GLU A 135 1.40 0.03 3.10
N ALA A 136 2.51 0.55 3.64
CA ALA A 136 2.74 0.63 5.07
C ALA A 136 1.66 1.45 5.77
N MET A 137 1.22 2.58 5.20
CA MET A 137 0.17 3.41 5.75
C MET A 137 -1.16 2.65 5.86
N VAL A 138 -1.56 1.91 4.82
CA VAL A 138 -2.78 1.07 4.84
C VAL A 138 -2.68 0.00 5.92
N ILE A 139 -1.57 -0.74 5.96
CA ILE A 139 -1.31 -1.80 6.97
C ILE A 139 -1.39 -1.22 8.39
N PHE A 140 -0.65 -0.14 8.67
CA PHE A 140 -0.62 0.45 10.01
C PHE A 140 -1.97 1.05 10.41
N THR A 141 -2.71 1.65 9.48
CA THR A 141 -4.07 2.15 9.72
C THR A 141 -5.00 0.99 10.10
N PHE A 142 -4.99 -0.08 9.31
CA PHE A 142 -5.83 -1.26 9.56
C PHE A 142 -5.50 -1.92 10.90
N LEU A 143 -4.22 -2.16 11.19
CA LEU A 143 -3.77 -2.68 12.48
C LEU A 143 -4.12 -1.74 13.63
N HIS A 144 -4.07 -0.42 13.42
CA HIS A 144 -4.49 0.55 14.44
C HIS A 144 -5.98 0.41 14.75
N MET A 145 -6.82 0.23 13.74
CA MET A 145 -8.26 -0.01 13.89
C MET A 145 -8.54 -1.33 14.62
N LEU A 146 -7.86 -2.43 14.25
CA LEU A 146 -7.99 -3.71 14.96
C LEU A 146 -7.57 -3.59 16.42
N ARG A 147 -6.40 -3.00 16.70
CA ARG A 147 -5.92 -2.83 18.07
C ARG A 147 -6.91 -2.02 18.90
N THR A 148 -7.42 -0.91 18.37
CA THR A 148 -8.38 -0.05 19.08
C THR A 148 -9.71 -0.75 19.32
N PHE A 149 -10.16 -1.62 18.40
CA PHE A 149 -11.32 -2.50 18.57
C PHE A 149 -11.11 -3.51 19.71
N PHE A 150 -10.05 -4.32 19.64
CA PHE A 150 -9.79 -5.41 20.59
C PHE A 150 -9.51 -4.88 22.00
N THR A 151 -8.78 -3.76 22.12
CA THR A 151 -8.51 -3.11 23.41
C THR A 151 -9.67 -2.22 23.92
N ALA A 152 -10.80 -2.20 23.21
CA ALA A 152 -11.96 -1.37 23.50
C ALA A 152 -11.60 0.11 23.75
N SER A 153 -10.60 0.62 23.02
CA SER A 153 -10.07 1.97 23.22
C SER A 153 -11.06 3.06 22.80
N TYR A 154 -12.06 2.72 21.98
CA TYR A 154 -13.14 3.59 21.52
C TYR A 154 -14.21 3.91 22.58
N LYS A 155 -14.22 3.18 23.71
CA LYS A 155 -15.26 3.33 24.74
C LYS A 155 -15.14 4.66 25.50
N LYS A 156 -16.24 5.03 26.17
CA LYS A 156 -16.37 6.23 27.02
C LYS A 156 -16.16 7.51 26.19
N GLU A 157 -15.33 8.41 26.68
CA GLU A 157 -15.08 9.74 26.09
C GLU A 157 -14.40 9.68 24.71
N ARG A 158 -13.89 8.50 24.28
CA ARG A 158 -13.16 8.33 23.03
C ARG A 158 -14.03 7.89 21.85
N SER A 159 -15.35 7.89 21.99
CA SER A 159 -16.29 7.52 20.91
C SER A 159 -16.16 8.42 19.70
N PHE A 160 -15.97 9.73 19.90
CA PHE A 160 -15.73 10.68 18.82
C PHE A 160 -14.36 10.50 18.17
N THR A 161 -13.32 10.17 18.96
CA THR A 161 -11.98 9.84 18.42
C THR A 161 -12.02 8.59 17.54
N TRP A 162 -12.87 7.62 17.88
CA TRP A 162 -13.12 6.45 17.04
C TRP A 162 -13.78 6.84 15.71
N LEU A 163 -14.79 7.72 15.73
CA LEU A 163 -15.42 8.22 14.51
C LEU A 163 -14.41 8.93 13.59
N THR A 164 -13.55 9.80 14.15
CA THR A 164 -12.50 10.45 13.33
C THR A 164 -11.49 9.43 12.81
N GLY A 165 -11.20 8.36 13.56
CA GLY A 165 -10.40 7.23 13.08
C GLY A 165 -11.05 6.47 11.91
N LEU A 166 -12.36 6.25 11.94
CA LEU A 166 -13.10 5.65 10.80
C LEU A 166 -13.07 6.54 9.57
N VAL A 167 -13.23 7.86 9.74
CA VAL A 167 -13.09 8.82 8.63
C VAL A 167 -11.67 8.79 8.06
N LEU A 168 -10.65 8.72 8.91
CA LEU A 168 -9.26 8.59 8.45
C LEU A 168 -9.00 7.26 7.74
N LEU A 169 -9.58 6.15 8.21
CA LEU A 169 -9.51 4.87 7.49
C LEU A 169 -10.07 5.00 6.06
N LEU A 170 -11.25 5.62 5.91
CA LEU A 170 -11.83 5.85 4.59
C LEU A 170 -10.95 6.75 3.73
N ILE A 171 -10.43 7.85 4.27
CA ILE A 171 -9.53 8.75 3.54
C ILE A 171 -8.25 8.02 3.12
N THR A 172 -7.66 7.17 3.97
CA THR A 172 -6.47 6.36 3.62
C THR A 172 -6.76 5.40 2.47
N LEU A 173 -7.89 4.70 2.51
CA LEU A 173 -8.27 3.78 1.43
C LEU A 173 -8.52 4.52 0.11
N VAL A 174 -9.20 5.66 0.15
CA VAL A 174 -9.45 6.46 -1.06
C VAL A 174 -8.16 7.12 -1.57
N LEU A 175 -7.25 7.57 -0.70
CA LEU A 175 -5.92 8.06 -1.09
C LEU A 175 -5.14 6.99 -1.85
N SER A 176 -5.09 5.77 -1.30
CA SER A 176 -4.36 4.66 -1.93
C SER A 176 -4.99 4.29 -3.28
N PHE A 177 -6.33 4.20 -3.35
CA PHE A 177 -7.06 3.92 -4.59
C PHE A 177 -6.88 5.01 -5.65
N SER A 178 -6.96 6.28 -5.26
CA SER A 178 -6.88 7.38 -6.22
C SER A 178 -5.46 7.55 -6.77
N GLY A 179 -4.45 7.25 -5.95
CA GLY A 179 -3.04 7.24 -6.35
C GLY A 179 -2.69 6.05 -7.25
N TYR A 180 -3.35 4.90 -7.04
CA TYR A 180 -3.15 3.68 -7.82
C TYR A 180 -3.40 3.88 -9.31
N LEU A 181 -4.33 4.76 -9.71
CA LEU A 181 -4.61 5.08 -11.13
C LEU A 181 -3.46 5.83 -11.84
N LEU A 182 -2.66 6.59 -11.09
CA LEU A 182 -1.78 7.62 -11.68
C LEU A 182 -0.65 7.09 -12.57
N PRO A 183 -0.05 5.91 -12.33
CA PRO A 183 0.91 5.32 -13.27
C PRO A 183 0.36 5.11 -14.68
N TRP A 184 -0.97 4.99 -14.81
CA TRP A 184 -1.68 4.78 -16.07
C TRP A 184 -1.22 3.52 -16.82
N ASP A 185 -0.96 2.47 -16.05
CA ASP A 185 -0.70 1.13 -16.55
C ASP A 185 -1.98 0.29 -16.60
N GLN A 186 -1.90 -0.88 -17.22
CA GLN A 186 -3.05 -1.75 -17.50
C GLN A 186 -3.78 -2.21 -16.25
N LEU A 187 -3.03 -2.71 -15.26
CA LEU A 187 -3.62 -3.23 -14.03
C LEU A 187 -4.31 -2.09 -13.26
N ALA A 188 -3.67 -0.94 -13.12
CA ALA A 188 -4.25 0.24 -12.48
C ALA A 188 -5.52 0.73 -13.18
N TYR A 189 -5.48 0.88 -14.51
CA TYR A 189 -6.60 1.38 -15.30
C TYR A 189 -7.85 0.51 -15.13
N TRP A 190 -7.70 -0.81 -15.26
CA TRP A 190 -8.83 -1.74 -15.18
C TRP A 190 -9.30 -1.95 -13.75
N ALA A 191 -8.41 -2.05 -12.76
CA ALA A 191 -8.80 -2.14 -11.35
C ALA A 191 -9.66 -0.93 -10.93
N VAL A 192 -9.29 0.28 -11.34
CA VAL A 192 -10.04 1.50 -11.01
C VAL A 192 -11.31 1.62 -11.85
N THR A 193 -11.30 1.17 -13.10
CA THR A 193 -12.51 1.08 -13.93
C THR A 193 -13.54 0.15 -13.30
N ILE A 194 -13.14 -1.04 -12.87
CA ILE A 194 -14.02 -1.99 -12.17
C ILE A 194 -14.49 -1.38 -10.84
N GLY A 195 -13.58 -0.85 -10.02
CA GLY A 195 -13.93 -0.27 -8.72
C GLY A 195 -14.90 0.91 -8.81
N THR A 196 -14.73 1.81 -9.79
CA THR A 196 -15.67 2.92 -10.01
C THR A 196 -17.00 2.44 -10.60
N SER A 197 -17.02 1.36 -11.38
CA SER A 197 -18.28 0.81 -11.93
C SER A 197 -19.24 0.34 -10.82
N MET A 198 -18.70 -0.03 -9.65
CA MET A 198 -19.51 -0.39 -8.49
C MET A 198 -20.33 0.79 -7.97
N VAL A 199 -19.82 2.03 -8.09
CA VAL A 199 -20.53 3.24 -7.66
C VAL A 199 -21.85 3.41 -8.41
N GLU A 200 -21.90 2.96 -9.67
CA GLU A 200 -23.12 2.97 -10.47
C GLU A 200 -24.22 2.06 -9.88
N ALA A 201 -23.83 0.99 -9.16
CA ALA A 201 -24.76 0.08 -8.51
C ALA A 201 -25.45 0.69 -7.27
N ALA A 202 -25.04 1.89 -6.84
CA ALA A 202 -25.69 2.60 -5.74
C ALA A 202 -27.10 3.09 -6.17
N PRO A 203 -28.14 2.82 -5.36
CA PRO A 203 -29.50 3.19 -5.71
C PRO A 203 -29.66 4.72 -5.79
N LEU A 204 -30.57 5.17 -6.66
CA LEU A 204 -30.99 6.57 -6.87
C LEU A 204 -29.96 7.50 -7.52
N VAL A 205 -28.71 7.49 -7.06
CA VAL A 205 -27.68 8.49 -7.42
C VAL A 205 -26.42 7.90 -8.05
N GLY A 206 -26.33 6.56 -8.17
CA GLY A 206 -25.12 5.87 -8.60
C GLY A 206 -24.62 6.32 -9.98
N SER A 207 -25.51 6.41 -10.97
CA SER A 207 -25.14 6.82 -12.34
C SER A 207 -24.55 8.23 -12.38
N GLN A 208 -25.13 9.18 -11.65
CA GLN A 208 -24.69 10.58 -11.60
C GLN A 208 -23.37 10.70 -10.84
N LEU A 209 -23.20 9.95 -9.75
CA LEU A 209 -21.94 9.88 -9.01
C LEU A 209 -20.82 9.26 -9.84
N ASN A 210 -21.11 8.20 -10.59
CA ASN A 210 -20.12 7.55 -11.46
C ASN A 210 -19.63 8.52 -12.56
N LEU A 211 -20.56 9.21 -13.24
CA LEU A 211 -20.20 10.25 -14.22
C LEU A 211 -19.43 11.42 -13.59
N LEU A 212 -19.74 11.80 -12.36
CA LEU A 212 -19.00 12.83 -11.63
C LEU A 212 -17.58 12.39 -11.27
N VAL A 213 -17.37 11.13 -10.92
CA VAL A 213 -16.05 10.61 -10.58
C VAL A 213 -15.20 10.40 -11.83
N ARG A 214 -15.78 9.78 -12.87
CA ARG A 214 -15.07 9.44 -14.12
C ARG A 214 -14.90 10.61 -15.09
N GLY A 215 -15.80 11.60 -15.03
CA GLY A 215 -15.86 12.70 -15.99
C GLY A 215 -16.43 12.33 -17.36
N ALA A 216 -16.58 11.04 -17.65
CA ALA A 216 -17.21 10.49 -18.84
C ALA A 216 -17.82 9.11 -18.50
N GLN A 217 -18.30 8.38 -19.52
CA GLN A 217 -18.76 6.99 -19.33
C GLN A 217 -17.60 6.09 -18.90
N ASP A 218 -16.46 6.22 -19.57
CA ASP A 218 -15.23 5.51 -19.25
C ASP A 218 -14.18 6.41 -18.62
N ILE A 219 -13.21 5.81 -17.94
CA ILE A 219 -12.08 6.56 -17.41
C ILE A 219 -11.18 6.98 -18.57
N GLY A 220 -11.02 8.29 -18.75
CA GLY A 220 -10.17 8.92 -19.76
C GLY A 220 -9.44 10.13 -19.19
N ALA A 221 -9.19 11.14 -20.03
CA ALA A 221 -8.44 12.34 -19.63
C ALA A 221 -9.06 13.08 -18.43
N ASP A 222 -10.37 13.29 -18.45
CA ASP A 222 -11.09 13.98 -17.36
C ASP A 222 -11.06 13.17 -16.05
N GLY A 223 -11.21 11.85 -16.16
CA GLY A 223 -11.14 10.94 -15.01
C GLY A 223 -9.75 10.97 -14.37
N LEU A 224 -8.70 10.83 -15.17
CA LEU A 224 -7.32 10.91 -14.69
C LEU A 224 -7.03 12.23 -13.99
N LEU A 225 -7.44 13.36 -14.58
CA LEU A 225 -7.24 14.68 -13.99
C LEU A 225 -7.96 14.85 -12.66
N ARG A 226 -9.20 14.34 -12.54
CA ARG A 226 -9.98 14.38 -11.29
C ARG A 226 -9.34 13.52 -10.20
N PHE A 227 -8.92 12.31 -10.54
CA PHE A 227 -8.20 11.41 -9.62
C PHE A 227 -6.89 12.02 -9.14
N TYR A 228 -6.13 12.63 -10.05
CA TYR A 228 -4.90 13.35 -9.72
C TYR A 228 -5.16 14.52 -8.75
N LEU A 229 -6.13 15.39 -9.05
CA LEU A 229 -6.49 16.51 -8.15
C LEU A 229 -6.98 16.01 -6.79
N MET A 230 -7.77 14.93 -6.79
CA MET A 230 -8.28 14.31 -5.58
C MET A 230 -7.14 13.76 -4.71
N HIS A 231 -6.21 13.02 -5.32
CA HIS A 231 -5.08 12.38 -4.65
C HIS A 231 -4.06 13.37 -4.12
N VAL A 232 -3.73 14.41 -4.88
CA VAL A 232 -2.61 15.31 -4.57
C VAL A 232 -3.03 16.51 -3.71
N VAL A 233 -4.28 16.97 -3.83
CA VAL A 233 -4.76 18.19 -3.14
C VAL A 233 -5.89 17.88 -2.18
N LEU A 234 -7.03 17.37 -2.69
CA LEU A 234 -8.26 17.31 -1.89
C LEU A 234 -8.12 16.37 -0.69
N LEU A 235 -7.69 15.13 -0.92
CA LEU A 235 -7.61 14.10 0.11
C LEU A 235 -6.46 14.34 1.11
N PRO A 236 -5.25 14.79 0.71
CA PRO A 236 -4.22 15.13 1.68
C PRO A 236 -4.62 16.30 2.58
N LEU A 237 -5.28 17.33 2.05
CA LEU A 237 -5.79 18.44 2.87
C LEU A 237 -6.92 17.98 3.81
N ALA A 238 -7.84 17.14 3.34
CA ALA A 238 -8.86 16.54 4.19
C ALA A 238 -8.25 15.66 5.29
N ALA A 239 -7.25 14.85 4.95
CA ALA A 239 -6.49 14.04 5.91
C ALA A 239 -5.81 14.93 6.96
N ILE A 240 -5.10 15.99 6.57
CA ILE A 240 -4.47 16.94 7.50
C ILE A 240 -5.49 17.54 8.47
N LEU A 241 -6.66 17.95 7.97
CA LEU A 241 -7.74 18.49 8.80
C LEU A 241 -8.21 17.46 9.83
N VAL A 242 -8.55 16.25 9.40
CA VAL A 242 -9.09 15.22 10.29
C VAL A 242 -8.01 14.67 11.23
N ILE A 243 -6.76 14.51 10.78
CA ILE A 243 -5.60 14.17 11.62
C ILE A 243 -5.43 15.22 12.72
N SER A 244 -5.55 16.51 12.38
CA SER A 244 -5.43 17.59 13.37
C SER A 244 -6.52 17.48 14.45
N ILE A 245 -7.77 17.21 14.06
CA ILE A 245 -8.88 16.98 15.01
C ILE A 245 -8.63 15.72 15.85
N HIS A 246 -8.22 14.62 15.21
CA HIS A 246 -7.95 13.34 15.85
C HIS A 246 -6.83 13.46 16.89
N TYR A 247 -5.70 14.06 16.51
CA TYR A 247 -4.58 14.32 17.40
C TYR A 247 -4.94 15.30 18.51
N TYR A 248 -5.75 16.32 18.25
CA TYR A 248 -6.22 17.23 19.29
C TYR A 248 -6.99 16.46 20.39
N LYS A 249 -7.95 15.60 20.01
CA LYS A 249 -8.70 14.76 20.96
C LYS A 249 -7.80 13.81 21.75
N VAL A 250 -6.83 13.18 21.09
CA VAL A 250 -5.90 12.24 21.73
C VAL A 250 -4.91 12.96 22.64
N SER A 251 -4.37 14.10 22.22
CA SER A 251 -3.26 14.79 22.90
C SER A 251 -3.70 15.78 23.96
N ARG A 252 -4.89 16.36 23.85
CA ARG A 252 -5.37 17.44 24.72
C ARG A 252 -6.55 17.09 25.60
N GLU A 253 -7.46 16.22 25.14
CA GLU A 253 -8.67 15.92 25.89
C GLU A 253 -8.59 14.59 26.64
N HIS A 254 -8.49 13.44 25.94
CA HIS A 254 -8.75 12.13 26.57
C HIS A 254 -7.52 11.24 26.75
N GLY A 255 -6.37 11.63 26.19
CA GLY A 255 -5.15 10.83 26.23
C GLY A 255 -5.26 9.51 25.44
N ILE A 256 -4.13 8.82 25.34
CA ILE A 256 -4.10 7.41 24.91
C ILE A 256 -4.58 6.57 26.09
N SER A 257 -5.56 5.70 25.85
CA SER A 257 -6.07 4.79 26.87
C SER A 257 -4.97 3.91 27.49
N LEU A 258 -5.03 3.60 28.78
CA LEU A 258 -4.08 2.69 29.41
C LEU A 258 -4.43 1.22 29.09
N PRO A 259 -3.47 0.29 29.25
CA PRO A 259 -3.76 -1.14 29.21
C PRO A 259 -4.84 -1.52 30.23
N ALA A 260 -5.77 -2.39 29.83
CA ALA A 260 -6.91 -2.78 30.68
C ALA A 260 -6.48 -3.34 32.04
N LYS A 261 -5.32 -4.00 32.14
CA LYS A 261 -4.76 -4.49 33.42
C LYS A 261 -4.51 -3.38 34.45
N PHE A 262 -4.20 -2.16 34.02
CA PHE A 262 -3.96 -1.02 34.91
C PHE A 262 -5.24 -0.25 35.25
N GLU A 263 -6.20 -0.17 34.31
CA GLU A 263 -7.49 0.50 34.54
C GLU A 263 -8.49 -0.36 35.32
N GLU A 264 -8.58 -1.65 35.00
CA GLU A 264 -9.61 -2.58 35.48
C GLU A 264 -9.06 -3.78 36.25
N GLY A 265 -7.75 -4.03 36.14
CA GLY A 265 -7.11 -5.16 36.78
C GLY A 265 -6.83 -4.93 38.27
N ASN A 266 -6.70 -6.05 38.98
CA ASN A 266 -6.25 -6.06 40.37
C ASN A 266 -4.71 -6.12 40.43
N VAL A 267 -4.08 -5.01 40.02
CA VAL A 267 -2.64 -4.79 40.16
C VAL A 267 -2.38 -3.90 41.38
N SER A 268 -1.17 -3.99 41.95
CA SER A 268 -0.82 -3.23 43.16
C SER A 268 -1.01 -1.72 42.96
N PRO A 269 -1.36 -0.96 44.02
CA PRO A 269 -1.51 0.49 43.94
C PRO A 269 -0.27 1.18 43.37
N GLU A 270 0.92 0.69 43.69
CA GLU A 270 2.21 1.21 43.20
C GLU A 270 2.32 1.03 41.68
N ALA A 271 1.92 -0.13 41.15
CA ALA A 271 1.93 -0.39 39.72
C ALA A 271 0.92 0.50 38.97
N LYS A 272 -0.27 0.75 39.54
CA LYS A 272 -1.24 1.72 38.97
C LYS A 272 -0.67 3.14 38.96
N LYS A 273 -0.04 3.54 40.06
CA LYS A 273 0.60 4.86 40.17
C LYS A 273 1.72 5.01 39.14
N ALA A 274 2.59 4.00 39.01
CA ALA A 274 3.67 3.98 38.02
C ALA A 274 3.14 4.07 36.58
N ALA A 275 2.04 3.37 36.25
CA ALA A 275 1.43 3.44 34.92
C ALA A 275 0.84 4.83 34.61
N LYS A 276 0.35 5.55 35.62
CA LYS A 276 -0.18 6.91 35.50
C LYS A 276 0.88 8.01 35.64
N THR A 277 2.13 7.64 35.92
CA THR A 277 3.22 8.61 35.98
C THR A 277 3.34 9.34 34.66
N ARG A 278 3.44 10.67 34.75
CA ARG A 278 3.63 11.55 33.60
C ARG A 278 5.01 11.31 32.98
N LEU A 279 5.03 10.99 31.70
CA LEU A 279 6.24 10.95 30.87
C LEU A 279 6.22 12.14 29.92
N ASP A 280 7.14 13.08 30.12
CA ASP A 280 7.19 14.32 29.36
C ASP A 280 7.62 14.10 27.91
N PHE A 281 7.17 15.01 27.04
CA PHE A 281 7.48 14.92 25.63
C PHE A 281 8.97 15.08 25.35
N LEU A 282 9.61 16.06 25.98
CA LEU A 282 11.06 16.23 25.96
C LEU A 282 11.64 15.84 27.34
N PRO A 283 12.72 15.05 27.38
CA PRO A 283 13.41 14.40 26.24
C PRO A 283 12.81 13.05 25.82
N ASP A 284 11.99 12.43 26.67
CA ASP A 284 11.72 10.99 26.61
C ASP A 284 10.91 10.56 25.39
N LEU A 285 9.70 11.12 25.19
CA LEU A 285 8.84 10.71 24.08
C LEU A 285 9.45 11.11 22.73
N PHE A 286 10.04 12.29 22.65
CA PHE A 286 10.67 12.78 21.43
C PHE A 286 11.82 11.87 20.98
N THR A 287 12.69 11.45 21.89
CA THR A 287 13.78 10.51 21.57
C THR A 287 13.24 9.17 21.08
N ARG A 288 12.17 8.66 21.71
CA ARG A 288 11.49 7.43 21.27
C ARG A 288 10.85 7.61 19.89
N GLU A 289 10.25 8.75 19.61
CA GLU A 289 9.65 9.05 18.30
C GLU A 289 10.72 9.14 17.21
N ILE A 290 11.86 9.81 17.46
CA ILE A 290 13.02 9.82 16.53
C ILE A 290 13.49 8.40 16.24
N PHE A 291 13.59 7.55 17.26
CA PHE A 291 13.94 6.15 17.07
C PHE A 291 12.97 5.44 16.12
N TRP A 292 11.65 5.61 16.30
CA TRP A 292 10.66 4.99 15.42
C TRP A 292 10.66 5.56 14.00
N VAL A 293 10.96 6.87 13.83
CA VAL A 293 11.17 7.47 12.51
C VAL A 293 12.38 6.85 11.83
N GLY A 294 13.51 6.78 12.54
CA GLY A 294 14.74 6.18 12.02
C GLY A 294 14.55 4.72 11.66
N LEU A 295 13.88 3.93 12.52
CA LEU A 295 13.58 2.53 12.26
C LEU A 295 12.64 2.35 11.07
N GLY A 296 11.56 3.14 10.98
CA GLY A 296 10.61 3.06 9.86
C GLY A 296 11.27 3.37 8.52
N LEU A 297 12.07 4.43 8.45
CA LEU A 297 12.84 4.78 7.25
C LEU A 297 13.91 3.74 6.92
N LEU A 298 14.61 3.22 7.95
CA LEU A 298 15.59 2.16 7.76
C LEU A 298 14.95 0.92 7.14
N LEU A 299 13.78 0.48 7.64
CA LEU A 299 13.09 -0.69 7.11
C LEU A 299 12.66 -0.47 5.65
N VAL A 300 12.11 0.69 5.30
CA VAL A 300 11.78 1.05 3.91
C VAL A 300 13.03 0.99 3.02
N ILE A 301 14.14 1.57 3.46
CA ILE A 301 15.40 1.58 2.70
C ILE A 301 15.96 0.17 2.54
N LEU A 302 15.90 -0.67 3.58
CA LEU A 302 16.36 -2.06 3.50
C LEU A 302 15.49 -2.88 2.55
N THR A 303 14.17 -2.71 2.58
CA THR A 303 13.24 -3.36 1.63
C THR A 303 13.60 -3.02 0.19
N ILE A 304 13.88 -1.76 -0.12
CA ILE A 304 14.21 -1.34 -1.48
C ILE A 304 15.63 -1.78 -1.88
N THR A 305 16.63 -1.62 -0.99
CA THR A 305 18.04 -1.77 -1.39
C THR A 305 18.62 -3.17 -1.13
N VAL A 306 18.22 -3.84 -0.05
CA VAL A 306 18.76 -5.16 0.33
C VAL A 306 17.86 -6.27 -0.19
N PHE A 307 16.54 -6.10 -0.07
CA PHE A 307 15.57 -7.08 -0.56
C PHE A 307 15.17 -6.86 -2.02
N GLY A 308 15.64 -5.77 -2.64
CA GLY A 308 15.43 -5.51 -4.07
C GLY A 308 13.98 -5.31 -4.47
N TRP A 309 13.12 -4.87 -3.54
CA TRP A 309 11.71 -4.62 -3.84
C TRP A 309 11.58 -3.33 -4.65
N HIS A 310 10.97 -3.44 -5.82
CA HIS A 310 10.63 -2.29 -6.66
C HIS A 310 9.13 -2.27 -6.93
N ALA A 311 8.56 -1.07 -7.03
CA ALA A 311 7.20 -0.94 -7.52
C ALA A 311 7.19 -1.32 -9.01
N ALA A 312 6.51 -2.39 -9.38
CA ALA A 312 6.34 -2.75 -10.79
C ALA A 312 5.60 -1.64 -11.56
N LEU A 313 5.89 -1.51 -12.86
CA LEU A 313 5.15 -0.67 -13.79
C LEU A 313 4.68 -1.59 -14.92
N GLU A 314 3.38 -1.85 -14.95
CA GLU A 314 2.77 -2.75 -15.92
C GLU A 314 2.71 -2.14 -17.32
N ASN A 315 2.18 -2.84 -18.32
CA ASN A 315 2.10 -2.30 -19.67
C ASN A 315 1.23 -1.02 -19.73
N PRO A 316 1.46 -0.11 -20.70
CA PRO A 316 0.63 1.08 -20.84
C PRO A 316 -0.84 0.70 -21.00
N ALA A 317 -1.73 1.43 -20.31
CA ALA A 317 -3.16 1.16 -20.34
C ALA A 317 -3.72 1.11 -21.78
N ASN A 318 -4.46 0.04 -22.07
CA ASN A 318 -5.20 -0.14 -23.31
C ASN A 318 -6.69 -0.37 -22.97
N PRO A 319 -7.56 0.65 -23.13
CA PRO A 319 -8.98 0.53 -22.84
C PRO A 319 -9.74 -0.51 -23.68
N GLN A 320 -9.14 -1.00 -24.77
CA GLN A 320 -9.75 -2.02 -25.65
C GLN A 320 -9.31 -3.45 -25.31
N LEU A 321 -8.48 -3.62 -24.29
CA LEU A 321 -7.92 -4.92 -23.91
C LEU A 321 -7.94 -5.06 -22.40
N THR A 322 -8.90 -5.82 -21.87
CA THR A 322 -8.95 -6.16 -20.44
C THR A 322 -8.01 -7.33 -20.14
N PRO A 323 -7.07 -7.21 -19.17
CA PRO A 323 -6.26 -8.32 -18.72
C PRO A 323 -7.11 -9.45 -18.13
N LEU A 324 -6.70 -10.70 -18.35
CA LEU A 324 -7.40 -11.86 -17.80
C LEU A 324 -7.41 -11.82 -16.26
N ASP A 325 -6.25 -11.57 -15.67
CA ASP A 325 -6.04 -11.54 -14.21
C ASP A 325 -6.19 -10.12 -13.63
N THR A 326 -7.29 -9.44 -13.95
CA THR A 326 -7.56 -8.13 -13.36
C THR A 326 -7.99 -8.28 -11.89
N GLU A 327 -7.24 -7.68 -10.97
CA GLU A 327 -7.55 -7.68 -9.55
C GLU A 327 -7.59 -6.29 -8.93
N ALA A 328 -8.42 -6.13 -7.90
CA ALA A 328 -8.39 -4.96 -7.05
C ALA A 328 -7.09 -4.94 -6.21
N PRO A 329 -6.60 -3.76 -5.81
CA PRO A 329 -5.51 -3.67 -4.83
C PRO A 329 -5.80 -4.53 -3.59
N TRP A 330 -4.77 -5.15 -3.00
CA TRP A 330 -4.95 -6.20 -1.97
C TRP A 330 -5.87 -5.81 -0.80
N TYR A 331 -5.88 -4.53 -0.42
CA TYR A 331 -6.73 -4.00 0.66
C TYR A 331 -8.23 -3.90 0.30
N PHE A 332 -8.59 -4.13 -0.97
CA PHE A 332 -9.95 -4.27 -1.49
C PHE A 332 -10.29 -5.67 -2.01
N LEU A 333 -9.35 -6.62 -2.00
CA LEU A 333 -9.64 -8.00 -2.44
C LEU A 333 -10.80 -8.63 -1.67
N TRP A 334 -10.97 -8.32 -0.38
CA TRP A 334 -12.12 -8.80 0.38
C TRP A 334 -13.46 -8.34 -0.21
N LEU A 335 -13.51 -7.14 -0.78
CA LEU A 335 -14.70 -6.59 -1.41
C LEU A 335 -14.92 -7.24 -2.78
N GLN A 336 -13.85 -7.48 -3.53
CA GLN A 336 -13.89 -8.26 -4.78
C GLN A 336 -14.37 -9.69 -4.53
N GLY A 337 -13.86 -10.38 -3.50
CA GLY A 337 -14.33 -11.72 -3.12
C GLY A 337 -15.80 -11.73 -2.69
N LEU A 338 -16.25 -10.69 -1.99
CA LEU A 338 -17.67 -10.53 -1.63
C LEU A 338 -18.55 -10.35 -2.89
N LEU A 339 -18.09 -9.61 -3.89
CA LEU A 339 -18.80 -9.44 -5.16
C LEU A 339 -18.97 -10.74 -5.95
N LYS A 340 -18.05 -11.69 -5.83
CA LYS A 340 -18.18 -13.00 -6.48
C LYS A 340 -19.29 -13.87 -5.87
N LEU A 341 -19.81 -13.51 -4.69
CA LEU A 341 -20.84 -14.28 -4.00
C LEU A 341 -22.28 -13.91 -4.40
N GLY A 342 -22.49 -12.83 -5.17
CA GLY A 342 -23.84 -12.46 -5.56
C GLY A 342 -23.96 -11.11 -6.23
N ASP A 343 -25.15 -10.51 -6.13
CA ASP A 343 -25.47 -9.25 -6.80
C ASP A 343 -24.57 -8.09 -6.35
N LYS A 344 -24.15 -7.26 -7.32
CA LYS A 344 -23.25 -6.13 -7.10
C LYS A 344 -23.82 -5.06 -6.18
N THR A 345 -25.14 -4.81 -6.20
CA THR A 345 -25.76 -3.82 -5.31
C THR A 345 -25.80 -4.35 -3.88
N LEU A 346 -26.18 -5.62 -3.69
CA LEU A 346 -26.19 -6.22 -2.35
C LEU A 346 -24.78 -6.35 -1.75
N MET A 347 -23.88 -7.01 -2.49
CA MET A 347 -22.54 -7.38 -2.04
C MET A 347 -21.58 -6.18 -2.05
N GLY A 348 -21.67 -5.32 -3.06
CA GLY A 348 -20.77 -4.19 -3.24
C GLY A 348 -21.17 -2.90 -2.51
N ILE A 349 -22.47 -2.69 -2.26
CA ILE A 349 -22.99 -1.44 -1.70
C ILE A 349 -23.68 -1.65 -0.35
N ILE A 350 -24.71 -2.49 -0.30
CA ILE A 350 -25.55 -2.61 0.90
C ILE A 350 -24.77 -3.21 2.07
N ILE A 351 -24.13 -4.37 1.89
CA ILE A 351 -23.40 -5.05 2.96
C ILE A 351 -22.23 -4.18 3.50
N PRO A 352 -21.32 -3.64 2.66
CA PRO A 352 -20.26 -2.75 3.13
C PRO A 352 -20.79 -1.51 3.86
N THR A 353 -21.91 -0.93 3.39
CA THR A 353 -22.54 0.21 4.06
C THR A 353 -23.06 -0.17 5.44
N ILE A 354 -23.72 -1.33 5.58
CA ILE A 354 -24.17 -1.85 6.88
C ILE A 354 -22.98 -2.07 7.81
N LEU A 355 -21.88 -2.67 7.33
CA LEU A 355 -20.67 -2.87 8.12
C LEU A 355 -20.07 -1.54 8.59
N ALA A 356 -19.99 -0.53 7.72
CA ALA A 356 -19.53 0.81 8.08
C ALA A 356 -20.44 1.46 9.15
N ILE A 357 -21.76 1.35 9.01
CA ILE A 357 -22.73 1.86 10.00
C ILE A 357 -22.54 1.13 11.35
N LEU A 358 -22.37 -0.19 11.35
CA LEU A 358 -22.12 -0.96 12.57
C LEU A 358 -20.83 -0.52 13.27
N LEU A 359 -19.77 -0.22 12.52
CA LEU A 359 -18.53 0.33 13.08
C LEU A 359 -18.75 1.72 13.68
N VAL A 360 -19.51 2.61 13.04
CA VAL A 360 -19.85 3.93 13.58
C VAL A 360 -20.66 3.80 14.88
N LEU A 361 -21.62 2.87 14.90
CA LEU A 361 -22.47 2.62 16.06
C LEU A 361 -21.80 1.80 17.16
N LEU A 362 -20.63 1.22 16.90
CA LEU A 362 -19.90 0.31 17.80
C LEU A 362 -19.77 0.85 19.24
N PRO A 363 -19.37 2.12 19.49
CA PRO A 363 -19.25 2.65 20.85
C PRO A 363 -20.58 2.68 21.63
N TYR A 364 -21.72 2.68 20.92
CA TYR A 364 -23.06 2.79 21.51
C TYR A 364 -23.75 1.43 21.66
N ILE A 365 -23.45 0.48 20.78
CA ILE A 365 -24.00 -0.90 20.84
C ILE A 365 -23.22 -1.80 21.82
N ASP A 366 -21.90 -1.59 21.97
CA ASP A 366 -21.09 -2.36 22.91
C ASP A 366 -21.27 -1.83 24.35
N ARG A 367 -22.33 -2.30 25.01
CA ARG A 367 -22.73 -1.90 26.38
C ARG A 367 -21.84 -2.45 27.49
N ASN A 368 -20.95 -3.41 27.21
CA ASN A 368 -20.09 -3.99 28.24
C ASN A 368 -19.11 -2.93 28.77
N PRO A 369 -19.09 -2.58 30.07
CA PRO A 369 -18.23 -1.52 30.57
C PRO A 369 -16.74 -1.91 30.59
N ALA A 370 -16.42 -3.21 30.53
CA ALA A 370 -15.05 -3.70 30.54
C ALA A 370 -14.35 -3.44 29.21
N ARG A 371 -13.02 -3.30 29.28
CA ARG A 371 -12.10 -3.13 28.16
C ARG A 371 -11.19 -4.35 27.97
N SER A 372 -10.97 -5.11 29.03
CA SER A 372 -10.20 -6.36 28.96
C SER A 372 -10.80 -7.34 27.95
N VAL A 373 -9.95 -7.90 27.08
CA VAL A 373 -10.35 -8.89 26.05
C VAL A 373 -11.07 -10.09 26.67
N TYR A 374 -10.57 -10.59 27.81
CA TYR A 374 -11.13 -11.74 28.51
C TYR A 374 -12.52 -11.47 29.10
N LYS A 375 -12.87 -10.20 29.34
CA LYS A 375 -14.17 -9.79 29.88
C LYS A 375 -15.18 -9.45 28.77
N ARG A 376 -14.79 -9.59 27.49
CA ARG A 376 -15.60 -9.22 26.31
C ARG A 376 -15.65 -10.36 25.26
N PRO A 377 -15.94 -11.61 25.65
CA PRO A 377 -15.82 -12.76 24.74
C PRO A 377 -16.68 -12.62 23.47
N VAL A 378 -17.88 -12.05 23.56
CA VAL A 378 -18.76 -11.83 22.41
C VAL A 378 -18.16 -10.83 21.42
N ALA A 379 -17.76 -9.64 21.89
CA ALA A 379 -17.19 -8.61 21.01
C ALA A 379 -15.84 -9.07 20.40
N VAL A 380 -15.01 -9.75 21.20
CA VAL A 380 -13.75 -10.33 20.72
C VAL A 380 -14.03 -11.44 19.69
N GLY A 381 -14.98 -12.34 19.95
CA GLY A 381 -15.40 -13.39 19.03
C GLY A 381 -15.89 -12.85 17.70
N ILE A 382 -16.75 -11.83 17.71
CA ILE A 382 -17.19 -11.12 16.49
C ILE A 382 -16.00 -10.51 15.75
N GLY A 383 -15.07 -9.87 16.46
CA GLY A 383 -13.87 -9.31 15.83
C GLY A 383 -12.97 -10.36 15.20
N VAL A 384 -12.75 -11.50 15.87
CA VAL A 384 -11.95 -12.62 15.34
C VAL A 384 -12.62 -13.25 14.12
N LEU A 385 -13.93 -13.50 14.19
CA LEU A 385 -14.70 -13.99 13.05
C LEU A 385 -14.68 -13.00 11.88
N GLY A 386 -14.78 -11.70 12.17
CA GLY A 386 -14.68 -10.64 11.16
C GLY A 386 -13.31 -10.63 10.46
N VAL A 387 -12.21 -10.77 11.23
CA VAL A 387 -10.86 -10.88 10.65
C VAL A 387 -10.71 -12.15 9.82
N ALA A 388 -11.21 -13.29 10.31
CA ALA A 388 -11.20 -14.54 9.56
C ALA A 388 -12.01 -14.44 8.26
N ALA A 389 -13.20 -13.82 8.31
CA ALA A 389 -14.01 -13.56 7.14
C ALA A 389 -13.30 -12.64 6.13
N LEU A 390 -12.63 -11.58 6.59
CA LEU A 390 -11.82 -10.72 5.71
C LEU A 390 -10.70 -11.52 5.03
N ILE A 391 -10.00 -12.40 5.73
CA ILE A 391 -8.94 -13.25 5.14
C ILE A 391 -9.53 -14.17 4.06
N VAL A 392 -10.63 -14.86 4.38
CA VAL A 392 -11.31 -15.76 3.42
C VAL A 392 -11.79 -14.98 2.20
N LEU A 393 -12.44 -13.84 2.40
CA LEU A 393 -12.92 -12.99 1.31
C LEU A 393 -11.76 -12.42 0.48
N THR A 394 -10.63 -12.06 1.11
CA THR A 394 -9.42 -11.63 0.39
C THR A 394 -8.91 -12.74 -0.52
N TYR A 395 -8.85 -13.99 -0.03
CA TYR A 395 -8.48 -15.14 -0.86
C TYR A 395 -9.47 -15.35 -2.01
N MET A 396 -10.77 -15.30 -1.74
CA MET A 396 -11.81 -15.40 -2.78
C MET A 396 -11.73 -14.25 -3.80
N GLY A 397 -11.15 -13.12 -3.40
CA GLY A 397 -10.90 -11.99 -4.28
C GLY A 397 -9.85 -12.26 -5.35
N SER A 398 -8.97 -13.25 -5.19
CA SER A 398 -7.89 -13.55 -6.15
C SER A 398 -8.43 -13.80 -7.57
N PRO A 399 -7.68 -13.51 -8.64
CA PRO A 399 -8.14 -13.74 -10.01
C PRO A 399 -8.48 -15.22 -10.28
N GLU A 400 -7.80 -16.15 -9.61
CA GLU A 400 -7.99 -17.59 -9.76
C GLU A 400 -9.30 -18.12 -9.17
N TYR A 401 -9.82 -17.50 -8.12
CA TYR A 401 -10.95 -18.06 -7.38
C TYR A 401 -12.28 -17.80 -8.09
N GLY A 402 -12.97 -18.86 -8.52
CA GLY A 402 -14.38 -18.79 -8.92
C GLY A 402 -14.66 -18.03 -10.23
N ILE A 403 -13.65 -17.85 -11.08
CA ILE A 403 -13.81 -17.28 -12.42
C ILE A 403 -13.58 -18.40 -13.44
N PRO A 404 -14.61 -18.81 -14.22
CA PRO A 404 -14.40 -19.75 -15.32
C PRO A 404 -13.65 -19.02 -16.44
N THR A 405 -12.43 -19.43 -16.70
CA THR A 405 -11.62 -18.97 -17.83
C THR A 405 -11.51 -20.07 -18.86
N ASP A 406 -11.31 -19.68 -20.12
CA ASP A 406 -10.98 -20.63 -21.18
C ASP A 406 -9.67 -21.36 -20.79
N PRO A 407 -9.67 -22.71 -20.70
CA PRO A 407 -8.51 -23.46 -20.22
C PRO A 407 -7.24 -23.20 -21.05
N ALA A 408 -7.38 -23.08 -22.38
CA ALA A 408 -6.26 -22.80 -23.26
C ALA A 408 -5.69 -21.39 -22.99
N ALA A 409 -6.55 -20.40 -22.77
CA ALA A 409 -6.12 -19.07 -22.36
C ALA A 409 -5.44 -19.04 -20.98
N ARG A 410 -5.97 -19.78 -19.99
CA ARG A 410 -5.40 -19.88 -18.64
C ARG A 410 -4.00 -20.46 -18.66
N ILE A 411 -3.80 -21.59 -19.34
CA ILE A 411 -2.49 -22.26 -19.48
C ILE A 411 -1.43 -21.26 -19.98
N VAL A 412 -1.75 -20.51 -21.04
CA VAL A 412 -0.81 -19.55 -21.60
C VAL A 412 -0.64 -18.32 -20.69
N GLN A 413 -1.69 -17.87 -20.01
CA GLN A 413 -1.61 -16.79 -19.04
C GLN A 413 -0.72 -17.15 -17.84
N ASP A 414 -0.71 -18.40 -17.38
CA ASP A 414 0.17 -18.84 -16.28
C ASP A 414 1.66 -18.80 -16.66
N ILE A 415 1.96 -19.08 -17.94
CA ILE A 415 3.34 -19.12 -18.45
C ILE A 415 3.82 -17.73 -18.88
N ALA A 416 2.93 -16.96 -19.51
CA ALA A 416 3.23 -15.67 -20.11
C ALA A 416 2.06 -14.71 -19.85
N PRO A 417 1.91 -14.25 -18.58
CA PRO A 417 0.82 -13.39 -18.20
C PRO A 417 0.92 -12.06 -18.94
N MET A 418 -0.24 -11.47 -19.21
CA MET A 418 -0.31 -10.16 -19.86
C MET A 418 0.35 -9.06 -19.02
N GLU A 419 0.07 -9.04 -17.72
CA GLU A 419 0.68 -8.13 -16.74
C GLU A 419 1.43 -8.96 -15.70
N GLY A 420 2.52 -8.43 -15.16
CA GLY A 420 3.45 -9.12 -14.27
C GLY A 420 4.57 -9.89 -14.98
N VAL A 421 5.39 -10.56 -14.18
CA VAL A 421 6.50 -11.40 -14.65
C VAL A 421 6.08 -12.86 -14.53
N GLY A 422 5.89 -13.55 -15.65
CA GLY A 422 5.68 -15.00 -15.66
C GLY A 422 6.90 -15.80 -16.08
N PRO A 423 6.84 -17.15 -15.99
CA PRO A 423 7.94 -18.06 -16.25
C PRO A 423 8.69 -17.78 -17.54
N LEU A 424 7.97 -17.53 -18.65
CA LEU A 424 8.60 -17.27 -19.95
C LEU A 424 9.47 -16.00 -19.96
N ARG A 425 9.07 -14.95 -19.23
CA ARG A 425 9.84 -13.70 -19.16
C ARG A 425 11.10 -13.87 -18.32
N GLU A 426 11.14 -14.83 -17.40
CA GLU A 426 12.34 -15.13 -16.60
C GLU A 426 13.43 -15.84 -17.42
N VAL A 427 13.06 -16.67 -18.41
CA VAL A 427 13.99 -17.44 -19.26
C VAL A 427 15.03 -16.56 -19.94
N PRO A 428 16.34 -16.66 -19.61
CA PRO A 428 17.39 -15.81 -20.17
C PRO A 428 17.29 -15.65 -21.69
N PHE A 429 17.49 -14.44 -22.21
CA PHE A 429 17.27 -14.17 -23.63
C PHE A 429 18.07 -15.11 -24.55
N GLU A 430 19.27 -15.50 -24.12
CA GLU A 430 20.14 -16.46 -24.83
C GLU A 430 19.55 -17.87 -24.87
N GLN A 431 18.80 -18.28 -23.86
CA GLN A 431 18.17 -19.61 -23.78
C GLN A 431 16.91 -19.74 -24.64
N LEU A 432 16.26 -18.64 -25.01
CA LEU A 432 15.08 -18.63 -25.90
C LEU A 432 15.44 -19.03 -27.35
N GLN A 433 15.85 -20.28 -27.60
CA GLN A 433 16.31 -20.71 -28.92
C GLN A 433 15.16 -20.72 -29.95
N PRO A 434 15.36 -20.20 -31.18
CA PRO A 434 14.35 -20.31 -32.23
C PRO A 434 14.10 -21.77 -32.60
N GLY A 435 12.83 -22.16 -32.68
CA GLY A 435 12.43 -23.55 -32.88
C GLY A 435 10.93 -23.74 -32.80
N THR A 436 10.47 -24.93 -33.18
CA THR A 436 9.08 -25.37 -32.97
C THR A 436 9.12 -26.54 -32.01
N TYR A 437 8.52 -26.35 -30.83
CA TYR A 437 8.50 -27.32 -29.75
C TYR A 437 7.07 -27.84 -29.60
N ILE A 438 6.86 -29.11 -29.92
CA ILE A 438 5.54 -29.74 -29.96
C ILE A 438 5.36 -30.60 -28.70
N VAL A 439 4.25 -30.40 -27.99
CA VAL A 439 3.90 -31.15 -26.77
C VAL A 439 3.80 -32.64 -27.10
N ASN A 440 4.37 -33.50 -26.26
CA ASN A 440 4.48 -34.96 -26.41
C ASN A 440 5.34 -35.47 -27.58
N GLU A 441 5.92 -34.60 -28.41
CA GLU A 441 6.84 -34.98 -29.48
C GLU A 441 8.28 -34.48 -29.24
N THR A 442 8.42 -33.28 -28.69
CA THR A 442 9.74 -32.69 -28.41
C THR A 442 10.21 -33.05 -27.01
N GLU A 443 11.35 -33.72 -26.90
CA GLU A 443 11.99 -33.96 -25.60
C GLU A 443 12.62 -32.66 -25.07
N ALA A 444 12.19 -32.20 -23.90
CA ALA A 444 12.64 -30.93 -23.31
C ALA A 444 14.17 -30.80 -23.27
N PHE A 445 14.88 -31.82 -22.77
CA PHE A 445 16.35 -31.83 -22.69
C PHE A 445 17.08 -31.69 -24.03
N ASN A 446 16.40 -31.87 -25.17
CA ASN A 446 16.97 -31.74 -26.51
C ASN A 446 16.58 -30.43 -27.21
N MET A 447 15.94 -29.48 -26.50
CA MET A 447 15.47 -28.22 -27.09
C MET A 447 16.59 -27.26 -27.54
N CYS A 448 17.76 -27.32 -26.89
CA CYS A 448 18.87 -26.40 -27.13
C CYS A 448 20.22 -27.11 -27.27
N PRO A 449 20.41 -27.95 -28.30
CA PRO A 449 21.63 -28.74 -28.48
C PRO A 449 22.86 -27.87 -28.79
N ASP A 450 22.65 -26.65 -29.29
CA ASP A 450 23.72 -25.73 -29.66
C ASP A 450 24.31 -24.96 -28.46
N LEU A 451 23.69 -25.05 -27.28
CA LEU A 451 24.17 -24.39 -26.06
C LEU A 451 25.02 -25.35 -25.22
N PRO A 452 26.22 -24.95 -24.74
CA PRO A 452 27.13 -25.82 -23.98
C PRO A 452 26.53 -26.46 -22.71
N TYR A 453 25.51 -25.83 -22.14
CA TYR A 453 24.83 -26.27 -20.91
C TYR A 453 23.31 -26.45 -21.12
N GLY A 454 22.84 -26.54 -22.36
CA GLY A 454 21.40 -26.59 -22.66
C GLY A 454 20.68 -25.26 -22.39
N CYS A 455 19.35 -25.33 -22.22
CA CYS A 455 18.51 -24.18 -21.88
C CYS A 455 17.54 -24.50 -20.73
N PRO A 456 18.06 -24.80 -19.52
CA PRO A 456 17.25 -25.33 -18.43
C PRO A 456 16.03 -24.47 -18.07
N ASP A 457 16.10 -23.14 -18.18
CA ASP A 457 14.95 -22.27 -17.89
C ASP A 457 13.88 -22.37 -18.99
N LEU A 458 14.27 -22.47 -20.26
CA LEU A 458 13.32 -22.68 -21.35
C LEU A 458 12.72 -24.09 -21.29
N GLU A 459 13.54 -25.09 -20.96
CA GLU A 459 13.14 -26.47 -20.77
C GLU A 459 12.08 -26.56 -19.69
N GLN A 460 12.29 -25.90 -18.54
CA GLN A 460 11.33 -25.84 -17.45
C GLN A 460 10.00 -25.22 -17.89
N VAL A 461 10.03 -24.09 -18.61
CA VAL A 461 8.81 -23.45 -19.13
C VAL A 461 8.06 -24.36 -20.10
N PHE A 462 8.77 -25.10 -20.95
CA PHE A 462 8.14 -26.03 -21.88
C PHE A 462 7.56 -27.26 -21.16
N ILE A 463 8.22 -27.76 -20.12
CA ILE A 463 7.69 -28.83 -19.26
C ILE A 463 6.39 -28.37 -18.60
N GLU A 464 6.39 -27.19 -17.98
CA GLU A 464 5.18 -26.62 -17.35
C GLU A 464 4.03 -26.45 -18.36
N TYR A 465 4.34 -25.97 -19.58
CA TYR A 465 3.36 -25.90 -20.66
C TYR A 465 2.82 -27.26 -21.09
N SER A 466 3.71 -28.23 -21.28
CA SER A 466 3.37 -29.59 -21.69
C SER A 466 2.50 -30.28 -20.64
N ASP A 467 2.88 -30.17 -19.36
CA ASP A 467 2.16 -30.76 -18.24
C ASP A 467 0.76 -30.14 -18.09
N ALA A 468 0.64 -28.80 -18.19
CA ALA A 468 -0.64 -28.11 -18.09
C ALA A 468 -1.60 -28.47 -19.25
N VAL A 469 -1.10 -28.60 -20.48
CA VAL A 469 -1.90 -29.06 -21.62
C VAL A 469 -2.32 -30.52 -21.45
N ASN A 470 -1.41 -31.38 -20.99
CA ASN A 470 -1.70 -32.79 -20.77
C ASN A 470 -2.72 -32.99 -19.64
N GLU A 471 -2.62 -32.23 -18.55
CA GLU A 471 -3.58 -32.24 -17.45
C GLU A 471 -4.97 -31.79 -17.93
N ALA A 472 -5.05 -30.68 -18.67
CA ALA A 472 -6.31 -30.20 -19.24
C ALA A 472 -6.93 -31.17 -20.26
N SER A 473 -6.09 -31.90 -21.01
CA SER A 473 -6.56 -32.97 -21.91
C SER A 473 -7.07 -34.17 -21.12
N ALA A 474 -6.42 -34.54 -20.00
CA ALA A 474 -6.81 -35.66 -19.14
C ALA A 474 -8.06 -35.36 -18.30
N SER A 475 -8.27 -34.12 -17.86
CA SER A 475 -9.48 -33.68 -17.17
C SER A 475 -10.70 -33.58 -18.09
N GLY A 476 -10.47 -33.51 -19.40
CA GLY A 476 -11.50 -33.30 -20.42
C GLY A 476 -11.82 -31.84 -20.68
N ASP A 477 -11.05 -30.90 -20.12
CA ASP A 477 -11.19 -29.46 -20.38
C ASP A 477 -10.71 -29.08 -21.79
N LEU A 478 -9.71 -29.80 -22.33
CA LEU A 478 -9.20 -29.65 -23.69
C LEU A 478 -9.05 -31.03 -24.36
N PRO A 479 -10.16 -31.69 -24.74
CA PRO A 479 -10.12 -33.06 -25.26
C PRO A 479 -9.29 -33.18 -26.54
N ASN A 480 -8.39 -34.17 -26.56
CA ASN A 480 -7.45 -34.44 -27.67
C ASN A 480 -6.58 -33.23 -28.05
N ALA A 481 -6.20 -32.41 -27.06
CA ALA A 481 -5.40 -31.21 -27.32
C ALA A 481 -4.05 -31.53 -27.99
N GLN A 482 -3.74 -30.78 -29.04
CA GLN A 482 -2.43 -30.71 -29.67
C GLN A 482 -1.89 -29.29 -29.47
N ALA A 483 -0.69 -29.19 -28.90
CA ALA A 483 -0.11 -27.90 -28.55
C ALA A 483 1.33 -27.76 -29.03
N ALA A 484 1.70 -26.54 -29.38
CA ALA A 484 3.07 -26.19 -29.77
C ALA A 484 3.47 -24.81 -29.21
N MET A 485 4.74 -24.70 -28.86
CA MET A 485 5.42 -23.44 -28.56
C MET A 485 6.40 -23.14 -29.70
N VAL A 486 6.19 -22.04 -30.42
CA VAL A 486 7.02 -21.65 -31.57
C VAL A 486 7.81 -20.39 -31.20
N ILE A 487 9.13 -20.47 -31.22
CA ILE A 487 10.02 -19.34 -30.98
C ILE A 487 10.66 -18.91 -32.29
N GLU A 488 10.51 -17.64 -32.64
CA GLU A 488 11.05 -17.04 -33.86
C GLU A 488 11.93 -15.84 -33.53
N ALA A 489 13.04 -15.69 -34.26
CA ALA A 489 13.85 -14.47 -34.23
C ALA A 489 13.15 -13.36 -35.03
N TRP A 490 12.20 -12.67 -34.40
CA TRP A 490 11.40 -11.62 -35.04
C TRP A 490 12.23 -10.41 -35.47
N GLN A 491 13.20 -10.00 -34.64
CA GLN A 491 14.29 -9.11 -35.04
C GLN A 491 15.62 -9.77 -34.64
N PRO A 492 16.55 -9.99 -35.59
CA PRO A 492 17.81 -10.67 -35.30
C PRO A 492 18.58 -10.00 -34.14
N GLY A 493 18.86 -10.77 -33.09
CA GLY A 493 19.67 -10.35 -31.94
C GLY A 493 18.97 -9.47 -30.90
N THR A 494 17.77 -8.96 -31.14
CA THR A 494 17.12 -7.99 -30.24
C THR A 494 15.73 -8.40 -29.76
N LEU A 495 14.94 -9.07 -30.60
CA LEU A 495 13.54 -9.38 -30.30
C LEU A 495 13.19 -10.79 -30.75
N LYS A 496 12.67 -11.58 -29.82
CA LYS A 496 12.13 -12.93 -30.07
C LYS A 496 10.62 -12.91 -29.90
N LYS A 497 9.92 -13.65 -30.76
CA LYS A 497 8.47 -13.85 -30.67
C LYS A 497 8.21 -15.30 -30.32
N THR A 498 7.59 -15.53 -29.17
CA THR A 498 7.13 -16.84 -28.72
C THR A 498 5.64 -16.93 -28.96
N THR A 499 5.20 -17.93 -29.72
CA THR A 499 3.80 -18.18 -30.04
C THR A 499 3.36 -19.48 -29.37
N PHE A 500 2.39 -19.40 -28.46
CA PHE A 500 1.73 -20.58 -27.94
C PHE A 500 0.51 -20.88 -28.80
N ARG A 501 0.37 -22.13 -29.22
CA ARG A 501 -0.79 -22.62 -29.96
C ARG A 501 -1.32 -23.87 -29.29
N ILE A 502 -2.63 -23.89 -29.06
CA ILE A 502 -3.36 -25.03 -28.52
C ILE A 502 -4.56 -25.27 -29.44
N ASN A 503 -4.64 -26.45 -30.01
CA ASN A 503 -5.74 -26.90 -30.85
C ASN A 503 -6.44 -28.05 -30.14
N TRP A 504 -7.77 -28.05 -30.08
CA TRP A 504 -8.54 -29.15 -29.51
C TRP A 504 -9.84 -29.35 -30.29
N GLU A 505 -10.52 -30.47 -30.05
CA GLU A 505 -11.78 -30.79 -30.71
C GLU A 505 -12.86 -31.07 -29.66
N GLU A 506 -13.87 -30.20 -29.60
CA GLU A 506 -14.98 -30.31 -28.68
C GLU A 506 -16.28 -30.50 -29.48
N GLU A 507 -17.04 -31.56 -29.17
CA GLU A 507 -18.28 -31.92 -29.88
C GLU A 507 -18.15 -32.01 -31.42
N GLY A 508 -16.97 -32.36 -31.93
CA GLY A 508 -16.71 -32.45 -33.37
C GLY A 508 -16.40 -31.12 -34.06
N GLN A 509 -16.24 -30.03 -33.30
CA GLN A 509 -15.81 -28.72 -33.80
C GLN A 509 -14.34 -28.45 -33.42
N PRO A 510 -13.50 -28.02 -34.38
CA PRO A 510 -12.11 -27.67 -34.09
C PRO A 510 -12.02 -26.27 -33.46
N PHE A 511 -11.31 -26.16 -32.35
CA PHE A 511 -10.98 -24.92 -31.68
C PHE A 511 -9.47 -24.67 -31.71
N ILE A 512 -9.11 -23.39 -31.80
CA ILE A 512 -7.71 -22.95 -31.87
C ILE A 512 -7.56 -21.73 -30.97
N TYR A 513 -6.65 -21.84 -30.01
CA TYR A 513 -6.15 -20.72 -29.24
C TYR A 513 -4.70 -20.43 -29.65
N SER A 514 -4.39 -19.16 -29.92
CA SER A 514 -3.03 -18.73 -30.26
C SER A 514 -2.73 -17.40 -29.61
N LYS A 515 -1.54 -17.28 -29.02
CA LYS A 515 -1.07 -16.03 -28.40
C LYS A 515 0.40 -15.79 -28.72
N ASP A 516 0.67 -14.58 -29.22
CA ASP A 516 2.01 -14.11 -29.51
C ASP A 516 2.54 -13.29 -28.34
N ILE A 517 3.74 -13.61 -27.89
CA ILE A 517 4.46 -12.92 -26.81
C ILE A 517 5.81 -12.43 -27.36
N PHE A 518 6.09 -11.15 -27.17
CA PHE A 518 7.31 -10.51 -27.67
C PHE A 518 8.28 -10.26 -26.52
N ILE A 519 9.51 -10.73 -26.67
CA ILE A 519 10.54 -10.66 -25.62
C ILE A 519 11.78 -9.98 -26.18
N HIS A 520 12.12 -8.83 -25.61
CA HIS A 520 13.28 -8.03 -26.02
C HIS A 520 14.53 -8.36 -25.18
N VAL A 521 15.72 -8.25 -25.78
CA VAL A 521 17.01 -8.55 -25.12
C VAL A 521 17.28 -7.64 -23.90
N TYR A 522 16.92 -6.37 -23.99
CA TYR A 522 17.06 -5.39 -22.90
C TYR A 522 15.87 -5.36 -21.94
N ARG A 523 15.11 -6.45 -21.84
CA ARG A 523 14.12 -6.57 -20.76
C ARG A 523 14.84 -6.49 -19.43
N ASN A 524 14.26 -5.78 -18.46
CA ASN A 524 14.85 -5.64 -17.14
C ASN A 524 14.11 -6.52 -16.13
N PRO A 525 14.49 -7.81 -15.98
CA PRO A 525 13.84 -8.70 -15.02
C PRO A 525 14.05 -8.25 -13.57
N ALA A 526 14.94 -7.29 -13.30
CA ALA A 526 15.23 -6.78 -11.96
C ALA A 526 14.49 -5.48 -11.60
N SER A 527 13.96 -4.70 -12.56
CA SER A 527 13.10 -3.54 -12.24
C SER A 527 11.64 -3.92 -12.02
N GLU A 528 11.30 -5.18 -12.25
CA GLU A 528 9.93 -5.72 -12.17
C GLU A 528 9.77 -6.75 -11.02
N ARG A 529 10.84 -6.99 -10.22
CA ARG A 529 10.81 -7.82 -9.00
C ARG A 529 10.57 -7.01 -7.73
#